data_AF-A0A7Z0K9K8-F1
#
_entry.id   AF-A0A7Z0K9K8-F1
#
_cell.length_a   1.000
_cell.length_b   1.000
_cell.length_c   1.000
_cell.angle_alpha   90.00
_cell.angle_beta   90.00
_cell.angle_gamma   90.00
#
_symmetry.space_group_name_H-M   'P 1'
#
loop_
_entity.id
_entity.type
_entity.pdbx_description
1 polymer ?
#
loop_
_entity_poly.entity_id
_entity_poly.type
_entity_poly.pdbx_seq_one_letter_code
_entity_poly.pdbx_strand_id
1 'polypeptide(L)' 'MNRQTKKQRNWSAAQGALSGAAFVLLGIAIASGELHLGSIVIPSSIPFGTAIMLAGAAYAVASLLTLNRRR' A
#
# COMPACT_ATOMS: atom_id res chain seq x y z
N MET A 1 -27.75 11.29 -1.02
CA MET A 1 -26.92 10.54 -1.99
C MET A 1 -25.73 11.41 -2.40
N ASN A 2 -24.54 11.19 -1.84
CA ASN A 2 -23.37 12.03 -2.12
C ASN A 2 -22.70 11.54 -3.42
N ARG A 3 -23.02 12.15 -4.57
CA ARG A 3 -22.39 11.80 -5.86
C ARG A 3 -20.95 12.30 -5.87
N GLN A 4 -20.00 11.40 -5.66
CA GLN A 4 -18.59 11.73 -5.85
C GLN A 4 -18.34 12.16 -7.30
N THR A 5 -17.64 13.28 -7.46
CA THR A 5 -17.23 13.78 -8.77
C THR A 5 -16.20 12.83 -9.41
N LYS A 6 -16.13 12.80 -10.76
CA LYS A 6 -15.10 12.02 -11.49
C LYS A 6 -13.68 12.32 -10.97
N LYS A 7 -13.41 13.57 -10.58
CA LYS A 7 -12.11 14.01 -10.05
C LYS A 7 -11.82 13.40 -8.67
N GLN A 8 -12.79 13.39 -7.74
CA GLN A 8 -12.64 12.73 -6.42
C GLN A 8 -12.39 11.22 -6.55
N ARG A 9 -13.09 10.54 -7.46
CA ARG A 9 -12.93 9.10 -7.70
C ARG A 9 -11.57 8.71 -8.31
N ASN A 10 -10.99 9.57 -9.15
CA ASN A 10 -9.66 9.33 -9.70
C ASN A 10 -8.57 9.56 -8.64
N TRP A 11 -8.75 10.60 -7.82
CA TRP A 11 -7.87 10.86 -6.68
C TRP A 11 -7.89 9.74 -5.65
N SER A 12 -9.06 9.16 -5.37
CA SER A 12 -9.15 8.01 -4.44
C SER A 12 -8.42 6.77 -4.99
N ALA A 13 -8.48 6.52 -6.30
CA ALA A 13 -7.76 5.40 -6.91
C ALA A 13 -6.23 5.63 -6.92
N ALA A 14 -5.78 6.86 -7.17
CA ALA A 14 -4.36 7.22 -7.07
C ALA A 14 -3.84 7.10 -5.62
N GLN A 15 -4.63 7.56 -4.65
CA GLN A 15 -4.32 7.40 -3.23
C GLN A 15 -4.24 5.92 -2.82
N GLY A 16 -5.14 5.09 -3.37
CA GLY A 16 -5.08 3.64 -3.22
C GLY A 16 -3.76 3.04 -3.72
N ALA A 17 -3.34 3.41 -4.93
CA ALA A 17 -2.07 2.95 -5.50
C ALA A 17 -0.85 3.39 -4.66
N LEU A 18 -0.83 4.64 -4.22
CA LEU A 18 0.24 5.17 -3.36
C LEU A 18 0.30 4.45 -2.01
N SER A 19 -0.85 4.20 -1.37
CA SER A 19 -0.88 3.46 -0.11
C SER A 19 -0.41 2.02 -0.26
N GLY A 20 -0.78 1.33 -1.35
CA GLY A 20 -0.28 -0.02 -1.64
C GLY A 20 1.24 -0.04 -1.82
N ALA A 21 1.81 0.95 -2.51
CA ALA A 21 3.26 1.09 -2.64
C ALA A 21 3.95 1.35 -1.29
N ALA A 22 3.34 2.14 -0.41
CA ALA A 22 3.85 2.36 0.94
C ALA A 22 3.91 1.06 1.75
N PHE A 23 2.91 0.19 1.64
CA PHE A 23 2.92 -1.13 2.27
C PHE A 23 4.00 -2.06 1.69
N VAL A 24 4.25 -2.02 0.38
CA VAL A 24 5.37 -2.75 -0.23
C VAL A 24 6.70 -2.35 0.42
N LEU A 25 6.95 -1.04 0.53
CA LEU A 25 8.18 -0.52 1.14
C LEU A 25 8.27 -0.88 2.63
N LEU A 26 7.15 -0.82 3.36
CA LEU A 26 7.10 -1.25 4.75
C LEU A 26 7.45 -2.73 4.91
N GLY A 27 6.89 -3.60 4.07
CA GLY A 27 7.18 -5.03 4.06
C GLY A 27 8.66 -5.33 3.79
N ILE A 28 9.26 -4.62 2.82
CA ILE A 28 10.69 -4.68 2.52
C ILE A 28 11.51 -4.25 3.75
N ALA A 29 11.14 -3.14 4.37
CA ALA A 29 11.87 -2.63 5.52
C ALA A 29 11.85 -3.62 6.70
N ILE A 30 10.69 -4.21 7.02
CA ILE A 30 10.54 -5.24 8.06
C ILE A 30 11.33 -6.52 7.72
N ALA A 31 11.41 -6.90 6.44
CA ALA A 31 12.19 -8.06 6.03
C ALA A 31 13.71 -7.79 6.06
N SER A 32 14.12 -6.54 5.87
CA SER A 32 15.53 -6.14 5.74
C SER A 32 16.28 -5.97 7.07
N GLY A 33 15.56 -5.67 8.17
CA GLY A 33 16.19 -5.37 9.45
C GLY A 33 15.20 -4.89 10.50
N GLU A 34 15.71 -4.60 11.69
CA GLU A 34 14.90 -4.03 12.77
C GLU A 34 14.44 -2.61 12.42
N LEU A 35 13.16 -2.34 12.66
CA LEU A 35 12.53 -1.09 12.30
C LEU A 35 12.25 -0.29 13.56
N HIS A 36 12.88 0.88 13.66
CA HIS A 36 12.75 1.76 14.83
C HIS A 36 11.74 2.86 14.54
N LEU A 37 10.58 2.79 15.21
CA LEU A 37 9.51 3.78 15.17
C LEU A 37 9.47 4.51 16.51
N GLY A 38 10.41 5.45 16.69
CA GLY A 38 10.60 6.14 17.95
C GLY A 38 11.07 5.18 19.04
N SER A 39 10.20 4.90 20.03
CA SER A 39 10.47 3.95 21.11
C SER A 39 10.06 2.50 20.79
N ILE A 40 9.34 2.27 19.69
CA ILE A 40 8.87 0.93 19.30
C ILE A 40 9.90 0.32 18.33
N VAL A 41 10.40 -0.86 18.69
CA VAL A 41 11.25 -1.67 17.81
C VAL A 41 10.40 -2.80 17.23
N ILE A 42 10.31 -2.86 15.91
CA ILE A 42 9.71 -3.98 15.19
C ILE A 42 10.85 -4.92 14.80
N PRO A 43 10.92 -6.14 15.34
CA PRO A 43 11.95 -7.09 14.98
C PRO A 43 11.81 -7.52 13.52
N SER A 44 12.94 -7.84 12.89
CA SER A 44 12.94 -8.30 11.50
C SER A 44 12.24 -9.65 11.39
N SER A 45 11.39 -9.79 10.36
CA SER A 45 10.70 -11.03 10.09
C SER A 45 10.41 -11.16 8.61
N ILE A 46 11.16 -12.04 7.95
CA ILE A 46 10.98 -12.35 6.52
C ILE A 46 9.54 -12.78 6.19
N PRO A 47 8.91 -13.74 6.89
CA PRO A 47 7.56 -14.17 6.53
C PRO A 47 6.52 -13.06 6.74
N PHE A 48 6.69 -12.22 7.77
CA PHE A 48 5.76 -11.11 8.02
C PHE A 48 5.95 -9.96 7.01
N GLY A 49 7.20 -9.58 6.73
CA GLY A 49 7.54 -8.56 5.74
C GLY A 49 7.09 -8.95 4.33
N THR A 50 7.28 -10.20 3.92
CA THR A 50 6.79 -10.71 2.64
C THR A 50 5.27 -10.73 2.54
N ALA A 51 4.56 -11.10 3.61
CA ALA A 51 3.09 -11.05 3.64
C ALA A 51 2.57 -9.60 3.45
N ILE A 52 3.15 -8.63 4.15
CA ILE A 52 2.80 -7.21 4.00
C ILE A 52 3.13 -6.72 2.59
N MET A 53 4.28 -7.10 2.06
CA MET A 53 4.71 -6.72 0.71
C MET A 53 3.73 -7.22 -0.35
N LEU A 54 3.32 -8.49 -0.27
CA LEU A 54 2.35 -9.09 -1.20
C LEU A 54 0.97 -8.44 -1.07
N ALA A 55 0.51 -8.17 0.15
CA ALA A 55 -0.76 -7.49 0.39
C ALA A 55 -0.75 -6.05 -0.18
N GLY A 56 0.33 -5.31 0.04
CA GLY A 56 0.53 -3.97 -0.51
C GLY A 56 0.55 -3.96 -2.04
N ALA A 57 1.27 -4.90 -2.64
CA ALA A 57 1.34 -5.06 -4.10
C ALA A 57 -0.03 -5.38 -4.69
N ALA A 58 -0.76 -6.34 -4.11
CA ALA A 58 -2.11 -6.69 -4.56
C ALA A 58 -3.07 -5.50 -4.49
N TYR A 59 -3.00 -4.71 -3.41
CA TYR A 59 -3.83 -3.52 -3.25
C TYR A 59 -3.47 -2.40 -4.24
N ALA A 60 -2.17 -2.17 -4.48
CA ALA A 60 -1.70 -1.21 -5.48
C ALA A 60 -2.19 -1.60 -6.88
N VAL A 61 -2.05 -2.87 -7.25
CA VAL A 61 -2.50 -3.40 -8.55
C VAL A 61 -4.02 -3.27 -8.68
N ALA A 62 -4.79 -3.64 -7.65
CA ALA A 62 -6.25 -3.49 -7.67
C ALA A 62 -6.68 -2.01 -7.86
N SER A 63 -5.99 -1.09 -7.19
CA SER A 63 -6.23 0.36 -7.31
C SER A 63 -5.91 0.87 -8.72
N LEU A 64 -4.78 0.43 -9.28
CA LEU A 64 -4.38 0.76 -10.65
C LEU A 64 -5.32 0.16 -11.71
N LEU A 65 -5.74 -1.09 -11.56
CA LEU A 65 -6.74 -1.71 -12.45
C LEU A 65 -8.08 -0.97 -12.41
N THR A 66 -8.48 -0.48 -11.22
CA THR A 66 -9.68 0.35 -11.06
C THR A 66 -9.51 1.70 -11.79
N LEU A 67 -8.31 2.26 -11.80
CA LEU A 67 -7.99 3.47 -12.56
C LEU A 67 -8.01 3.19 -14.09
N ASN A 68 -7.40 2.09 -14.53
CA ASN A 68 -7.19 1.77 -15.94
C ASN A 68 -8.47 1.33 -16.64
N ARG A 69 -9.36 0.57 -15.96
CA ARG A 69 -10.70 0.22 -16.49
C ARG A 69 -11.65 1.42 -16.65
N ARG A 70 -11.25 2.61 -16.19
CA ARG A 70 -12.09 3.82 -16.16
C ARG A 70 -11.55 4.96 -17.02
N ARG A 71 -10.37 4.79 -17.63
CA ARG A 71 -9.92 5.59 -18.76
C ARG A 71 -10.55 5.05 -20.04
#